data_AF-A0A8J5U988-F1
#
_entry.id   AF-A0A8J5U988-F1
#
_cell.length_a   1.000
_cell.length_b   1.000
_cell.length_c   1.000
_cell.angle_alpha   90.00
_cell.angle_beta   90.00
_cell.angle_gamma   90.00
#
_symmetry.space_group_name_H-M   'P 1'
#
loop_
_entity.id
_entity.type
_entity.pdbx_description
1 polymer ?
#
loop_
_entity_poly.entity_id
_entity_poly.type
_entity_poly.pdbx_seq_one_letter_code
_entity_poly.pdbx_strand_id
1 'polypeptide(L)'
;MASYHSSSTLEARLAAVEKLAQRAYDRGEVENVFSKYMHLHNVFQDEQIKALWVKRGTPGIHAQYTNVGVYTDYDSIMAYHSGRPSPPGKLILHETTTPLIEVAGDGETAKGFWLMAGVESGLADLKNVGTMPEFLYEPEDKNVDGKRVWTHWVWCHYALDFLKQDGQWKIWHFRCLEVTRAPFSENWITFAKKNQLAFDKDLAYFGNDGKAVFMPTPDAKPDKKADVYGPDRARQLDVPLPAAYETFSETHEY
;
A
#
# COMPACT_ATOMS: atom_id res chain seq x y z
N MET A 1 -22.36 -43.66 29.54
CA MET A 1 -22.91 -42.57 28.69
C MET A 1 -22.47 -41.17 29.14
N ALA A 2 -22.42 -40.87 30.44
CA ALA A 2 -21.98 -39.55 30.93
C ALA A 2 -20.51 -39.19 30.63
N SER A 3 -19.56 -40.13 30.68
CA SER A 3 -18.15 -39.84 30.38
C SER A 3 -17.88 -39.56 28.89
N TYR A 4 -18.60 -40.24 27.98
CA TYR A 4 -18.51 -40.02 26.53
C TYR A 4 -19.02 -38.63 26.13
N HIS A 5 -20.10 -38.14 26.75
CA HIS A 5 -20.61 -36.79 26.52
C HIS A 5 -19.68 -35.72 27.09
N SER A 6 -18.97 -36.03 28.18
CA SER A 6 -17.97 -35.13 28.76
C SER A 6 -16.72 -35.01 27.89
N SER A 7 -16.27 -36.11 27.25
CA SER A 7 -15.13 -36.09 26.33
C SER A 7 -15.42 -35.27 25.07
N SER A 8 -16.57 -35.49 24.43
CA SER A 8 -16.95 -34.77 23.20
C SER A 8 -17.14 -33.27 23.43
N THR A 9 -17.63 -32.88 24.60
CA THR A 9 -17.76 -31.46 24.97
C THR A 9 -16.39 -30.81 25.19
N LEU A 10 -15.43 -31.53 25.78
CA LEU A 10 -14.06 -31.04 25.97
C LEU A 10 -13.31 -30.92 24.64
N GLU A 11 -13.43 -31.91 23.75
CA GLU A 11 -12.84 -31.88 22.41
C GLU A 11 -13.38 -30.70 21.58
N ALA A 12 -14.70 -30.48 21.58
CA ALA A 12 -15.30 -29.34 20.89
C ALA A 12 -14.80 -28.00 21.46
N ARG A 13 -14.67 -27.89 22.79
CA ARG A 13 -14.13 -26.69 23.44
C ARG A 13 -12.65 -26.48 23.13
N LEU A 14 -11.85 -27.55 23.08
CA LEU A 14 -10.44 -27.48 22.73
C LEU A 14 -10.28 -26.99 21.29
N ALA A 15 -11.00 -27.57 20.34
CA ALA A 15 -10.97 -27.15 18.94
C ALA A 15 -11.38 -25.67 18.76
N ALA A 16 -12.40 -25.21 19.50
CA ALA A 16 -12.80 -23.81 19.47
C ALA A 16 -11.72 -22.86 20.02
N VAL A 17 -11.03 -23.27 21.11
CA VAL A 17 -9.93 -22.49 21.70
C VAL A 17 -8.70 -22.48 20.78
N GLU A 18 -8.34 -23.62 20.19
CA GLU A 18 -7.23 -23.72 19.23
C GLU A 18 -7.49 -22.83 18.01
N LYS A 19 -8.71 -22.85 17.47
CA LYS A 19 -9.12 -21.99 16.37
C LYS A 19 -9.04 -20.50 16.73
N LEU A 20 -9.50 -20.13 17.92
CA LEU A 20 -9.40 -18.74 18.41
C LEU A 20 -7.95 -18.32 18.61
N ALA A 21 -7.12 -19.18 19.20
CA ALA A 21 -5.70 -18.91 19.42
C ALA A 21 -4.95 -18.76 18.09
N GLN A 22 -5.26 -19.60 17.10
CA GLN A 22 -4.67 -19.51 15.77
C GLN A 22 -5.06 -18.19 15.08
N ARG A 23 -6.34 -17.79 15.12
CA ARG A 23 -6.78 -16.50 14.56
C ARG A 23 -6.11 -15.31 15.24
N ALA A 24 -5.94 -15.36 16.56
CA ALA A 24 -5.22 -14.32 17.31
C ALA A 24 -3.74 -14.24 16.92
N TYR A 25 -3.08 -15.38 16.71
CA TYR A 25 -1.71 -15.45 16.20
C TYR A 25 -1.61 -14.94 14.75
N ASP A 26 -2.52 -15.37 13.89
CA ASP A 26 -2.60 -14.98 12.48
C ASP A 26 -2.74 -13.47 12.30
N ARG A 27 -3.45 -12.77 13.20
CA ARG A 27 -3.52 -11.31 13.19
C ARG A 27 -2.13 -10.67 13.22
N GLY A 28 -1.22 -11.19 14.05
CA GLY A 28 0.16 -10.71 14.14
C GLY A 28 0.98 -11.05 12.91
N GLU A 29 0.79 -12.24 12.33
CA GLU A 29 1.46 -12.64 11.09
C GLU A 29 1.03 -11.78 9.89
N VAL A 30 -0.26 -11.46 9.77
CA VAL A 30 -0.78 -10.53 8.76
C VAL A 30 -0.15 -9.13 8.92
N GLU A 31 -0.06 -8.63 10.16
CA GLU A 31 0.60 -7.36 10.45
C GLU A 31 2.09 -7.39 10.06
N ASN A 32 2.78 -8.51 10.31
CA ASN A 32 4.17 -8.70 9.94
C ASN A 32 4.39 -8.70 8.42
N VAL A 33 3.46 -9.28 7.63
CA VAL A 33 3.56 -9.26 6.16
C VAL A 33 3.61 -7.81 5.65
N PHE A 34 2.69 -6.97 6.09
CA PHE A 34 2.62 -5.59 5.62
C PHE A 34 3.71 -4.69 6.22
N SER A 35 4.08 -4.91 7.47
CA SER A 35 5.23 -4.22 8.09
C SER A 35 6.51 -4.54 7.34
N LYS A 36 6.73 -5.80 6.96
CA LYS A 36 7.88 -6.22 6.15
C LYS A 36 7.86 -5.60 4.76
N TYR A 37 6.69 -5.52 4.11
CA TYR A 37 6.53 -4.79 2.85
C TYR A 37 7.06 -3.35 3.00
N MET A 38 6.63 -2.63 4.03
CA MET A 38 7.01 -1.22 4.23
C MET A 38 8.48 -1.05 4.57
N HIS A 39 9.04 -1.91 5.41
CA HIS A 39 10.48 -1.90 5.70
C HIS A 39 11.32 -2.10 4.44
N LEU A 40 10.96 -3.06 3.58
CA LEU A 40 11.67 -3.32 2.32
C LEU A 40 11.51 -2.14 1.35
N HIS A 41 10.31 -1.58 1.25
CA HIS A 41 10.01 -0.46 0.37
C HIS A 41 10.83 0.80 0.72
N ASN A 42 10.93 1.13 2.01
CA ASN A 42 11.69 2.27 2.52
C ASN A 42 13.20 2.21 2.17
N VAL A 43 13.74 1.02 1.88
CA VAL A 43 15.14 0.82 1.50
C VAL A 43 15.32 0.23 0.10
N PHE A 44 14.32 0.41 -0.77
CA PHE A 44 14.38 0.02 -2.20
C PHE A 44 14.65 -1.48 -2.43
N GLN A 45 14.25 -2.34 -1.50
CA GLN A 45 14.39 -3.81 -1.58
C GLN A 45 13.13 -4.46 -2.17
N ASP A 46 12.47 -3.81 -3.13
CA ASP A 46 11.20 -4.26 -3.72
C ASP A 46 11.27 -5.63 -4.40
N GLU A 47 12.45 -6.06 -4.87
CA GLU A 47 12.64 -7.43 -5.35
C GLU A 47 12.28 -8.47 -4.28
N GLN A 48 12.55 -8.18 -3.00
CA GLN A 48 12.19 -9.06 -1.88
C GLN A 48 10.69 -9.00 -1.55
N ILE A 49 9.98 -7.92 -1.91
CA ILE A 49 8.53 -7.76 -1.71
C ILE A 49 7.75 -8.80 -2.51
N LYS A 50 8.26 -9.22 -3.68
CA LYS A 50 7.62 -10.21 -4.55
C LYS A 50 7.22 -11.51 -3.82
N ALA A 51 8.00 -11.92 -2.81
CA ALA A 51 7.72 -13.13 -2.02
C ALA A 51 6.57 -12.97 -1.00
N LEU A 52 6.11 -11.74 -0.76
CA LEU A 52 4.99 -11.42 0.13
C LEU A 52 3.63 -11.55 -0.57
N TRP A 53 3.61 -11.60 -1.91
CA TRP A 53 2.41 -11.75 -2.72
C TRP A 53 1.99 -13.21 -2.85
N VAL A 54 0.70 -13.44 -3.10
CA VAL A 54 0.17 -14.76 -3.46
C VAL A 54 0.85 -15.31 -4.71
N LYS A 55 0.82 -16.63 -4.87
CA LYS A 55 1.47 -17.31 -6.01
C LYS A 55 0.83 -16.92 -7.35
N ARG A 56 1.64 -16.93 -8.41
CA ARG A 56 1.16 -16.87 -9.80
C ARG A 56 0.03 -17.88 -10.04
N GLY A 57 -1.05 -17.44 -10.68
CA GLY A 57 -2.24 -18.26 -10.95
C GLY A 57 -3.30 -18.22 -9.85
N THR A 58 -3.05 -17.52 -8.72
CA THR A 58 -4.09 -17.26 -7.71
C THR A 58 -5.18 -16.38 -8.33
N PRO A 59 -6.46 -16.82 -8.34
CA PRO A 59 -7.55 -16.02 -8.91
C PRO A 59 -7.74 -14.69 -8.17
N GLY A 60 -8.12 -13.64 -8.91
CA GLY A 60 -8.52 -12.35 -8.33
C GLY A 60 -7.38 -11.42 -7.91
N ILE A 61 -6.11 -11.86 -7.94
CA ILE A 61 -4.98 -11.00 -7.57
C ILE A 61 -5.01 -9.66 -8.33
N HIS A 62 -4.93 -8.55 -7.60
CA HIS A 62 -4.82 -7.23 -8.21
C HIS A 62 -4.21 -6.21 -7.25
N ALA A 63 -3.72 -5.10 -7.80
CA ALA A 63 -3.18 -3.99 -7.05
C ALA A 63 -3.58 -2.65 -7.69
N GLN A 64 -4.00 -1.69 -6.86
CA GLN A 64 -4.17 -0.30 -7.26
C GLN A 64 -3.35 0.59 -6.32
N TYR A 65 -2.25 1.11 -6.84
CA TYR A 65 -1.32 1.97 -6.08
C TYR A 65 -1.69 3.46 -6.14
N THR A 66 -2.42 3.87 -7.18
CA THR A 66 -2.74 5.28 -7.45
C THR A 66 -4.13 5.40 -8.11
N ASN A 67 -4.52 6.62 -8.48
CA ASN A 67 -5.74 6.89 -9.24
C ASN A 67 -5.57 6.72 -10.77
N VAL A 68 -4.43 6.22 -11.24
CA VAL A 68 -4.15 6.03 -12.68
C VAL A 68 -4.73 4.72 -13.22
N GLY A 69 -4.62 3.63 -12.48
CA GLY A 69 -5.08 2.32 -12.95
C GLY A 69 -4.80 1.16 -12.01
N VAL A 70 -5.19 -0.02 -12.48
CA VAL A 70 -5.13 -1.29 -11.73
C VAL A 70 -4.19 -2.27 -12.47
N TYR A 71 -3.34 -2.92 -11.70
CA TYR A 71 -2.55 -4.08 -12.09
C TYR A 71 -3.38 -5.32 -11.77
N THR A 72 -3.79 -6.08 -12.78
CA THR A 72 -4.84 -7.10 -12.70
C THR A 72 -4.33 -8.53 -12.70
N ASP A 73 -3.01 -8.71 -12.78
CA ASP A 73 -2.40 -10.03 -12.74
C ASP A 73 -1.05 -10.05 -12.00
N TYR A 74 -0.55 -11.26 -11.78
CA TYR A 74 0.73 -11.47 -11.09
C TYR A 74 1.91 -10.83 -11.82
N ASP A 75 1.95 -10.89 -13.14
CA ASP A 75 3.09 -10.38 -13.91
C ASP A 75 3.19 -8.86 -13.85
N SER A 76 2.06 -8.16 -13.97
CA SER A 76 2.03 -6.71 -13.91
C SER A 76 2.38 -6.19 -12.51
N ILE A 77 1.93 -6.87 -11.45
CA ILE A 77 2.34 -6.57 -10.05
C ILE A 77 3.82 -6.89 -9.82
N MET A 78 4.34 -8.01 -10.33
CA MET A 78 5.77 -8.31 -10.20
C MET A 78 6.63 -7.31 -10.97
N ALA A 79 6.18 -6.86 -12.16
CA ALA A 79 6.85 -5.82 -12.94
C ALA A 79 6.90 -4.50 -12.16
N TYR A 80 5.81 -4.12 -11.46
CA TYR A 80 5.79 -2.95 -10.56
C TYR A 80 6.89 -3.01 -9.49
N HIS A 81 7.14 -4.18 -8.92
CA HIS A 81 8.17 -4.40 -7.90
C HIS A 81 9.56 -4.74 -8.48
N SER A 82 9.76 -4.63 -9.79
CA SER A 82 11.02 -4.98 -10.45
C SER A 82 11.91 -3.79 -10.72
N GLY A 83 13.23 -3.96 -10.56
CA GLY A 83 14.22 -3.00 -11.06
C GLY A 83 14.10 -1.59 -10.46
N ARG A 84 13.60 -1.47 -9.23
CA ARG A 84 13.47 -0.19 -8.54
C ARG A 84 14.87 0.46 -8.37
N PRO A 85 15.08 1.69 -8.88
CA PRO A 85 16.35 2.40 -8.68
C PRO A 85 16.49 2.88 -7.22
N SER A 86 17.72 2.94 -6.72
CA SER A 86 18.08 3.45 -5.39
C SER A 86 19.14 4.58 -5.49
N PRO A 87 18.80 5.74 -6.07
CA PRO A 87 19.76 6.81 -6.30
C PRO A 87 20.22 7.46 -4.99
N PRO A 88 21.47 7.93 -4.92
CA PRO A 88 21.91 8.83 -3.85
C PRO A 88 20.99 10.06 -3.73
N GLY A 89 20.60 10.40 -2.50
CA GLY A 89 19.73 11.55 -2.19
C GLY A 89 18.23 11.28 -2.28
N LYS A 90 17.81 10.08 -2.73
CA LYS A 90 16.40 9.65 -2.63
C LYS A 90 16.12 9.14 -1.21
N LEU A 91 15.06 9.63 -0.60
CA LEU A 91 14.48 9.09 0.62
C LEU A 91 13.06 8.61 0.34
N ILE A 92 12.72 7.45 0.87
CA ILE A 92 11.34 7.03 1.14
C ILE A 92 11.30 6.69 2.61
N LEU A 93 10.37 7.31 3.32
CA LEU A 93 10.06 6.94 4.68
C LEU A 93 8.55 6.93 4.82
N HIS A 94 7.95 5.77 4.62
CA HIS A 94 6.55 5.48 4.87
C HIS A 94 6.42 4.77 6.21
N GLU A 95 5.61 5.35 7.09
CA GLU A 95 5.35 4.84 8.42
C GLU A 95 3.86 4.48 8.51
N THR A 96 3.59 3.19 8.68
CA THR A 96 2.22 2.69 8.86
C THR A 96 1.85 2.64 10.34
N THR A 97 0.66 3.11 10.68
CA THR A 97 0.13 3.13 12.04
C THR A 97 -1.34 2.73 12.07
N THR A 98 -1.88 2.60 13.28
CA THR A 98 -3.29 2.27 13.57
C THR A 98 -3.83 1.08 12.76
N PRO A 99 -3.18 -0.10 12.86
CA PRO A 99 -3.62 -1.29 12.14
C PRO A 99 -5.00 -1.73 12.61
N LEU A 100 -5.95 -1.81 11.69
CA LEU A 100 -7.21 -2.52 11.86
C LEU A 100 -7.14 -3.80 11.05
N ILE A 101 -7.08 -4.95 11.72
CA ILE A 101 -6.87 -6.26 11.09
C ILE A 101 -7.95 -7.22 11.57
N GLU A 102 -8.63 -7.85 10.61
CA GLU A 102 -9.63 -8.89 10.85
C GLU A 102 -9.26 -10.16 10.10
N VAL A 103 -8.98 -11.23 10.84
CA VAL A 103 -8.78 -12.58 10.29
C VAL A 103 -10.13 -13.27 10.24
N ALA A 104 -10.49 -13.81 9.07
CA ALA A 104 -11.75 -14.51 8.84
C ALA A 104 -12.01 -15.61 9.87
N GLY A 105 -13.29 -15.91 10.09
CA GLY A 105 -13.73 -17.01 10.93
C GLY A 105 -13.12 -18.34 10.53
N ASP A 106 -12.98 -18.64 9.24
CA ASP A 106 -12.33 -19.85 8.73
C ASP A 106 -10.81 -19.87 8.89
N GLY A 107 -10.16 -18.72 9.06
CA GLY A 107 -8.71 -18.58 9.19
C GLY A 107 -7.94 -18.61 7.85
N GLU A 108 -8.64 -18.53 6.71
CA GLU A 108 -8.05 -18.64 5.37
C GLU A 108 -7.77 -17.28 4.71
N THR A 109 -8.54 -16.25 5.08
CA THR A 109 -8.34 -14.87 4.60
C THR A 109 -8.25 -13.87 5.75
N ALA A 110 -7.65 -12.71 5.48
CA ALA A 110 -7.65 -11.59 6.40
C ALA A 110 -7.82 -10.27 5.65
N LYS A 111 -8.34 -9.27 6.34
CA LYS A 111 -8.43 -7.88 5.86
C LYS A 111 -7.62 -6.99 6.77
N GLY A 112 -6.94 -6.02 6.19
CA GLY A 112 -6.17 -5.05 6.94
C GLY A 112 -6.35 -3.63 6.42
N PHE A 113 -6.35 -2.67 7.33
CA PHE A 113 -6.39 -1.24 7.02
C PHE A 113 -5.38 -0.49 7.88
N TRP A 114 -4.57 0.36 7.24
CA TRP A 114 -3.53 1.16 7.89
C TRP A 114 -3.60 2.61 7.45
N LEU A 115 -3.26 3.50 8.38
CA LEU A 115 -2.88 4.87 8.04
C LEU A 115 -1.39 4.89 7.73
N MET A 116 -0.98 5.57 6.67
CA MET A 116 0.42 5.82 6.34
C MET A 116 0.68 7.32 6.29
N ALA A 117 1.73 7.73 6.98
CA ALA A 117 2.31 9.06 6.89
C ALA A 117 3.80 8.94 6.58
N GLY A 118 4.34 9.91 5.85
CA GLY A 118 5.73 9.80 5.46
C GLY A 118 6.27 10.96 4.66
N VAL A 119 7.51 10.76 4.21
CA VAL A 119 8.20 11.65 3.29
C VAL A 119 8.74 10.89 2.10
N GLU A 120 8.76 11.56 0.96
CA GLU A 120 9.48 11.12 -0.21
C GLU A 120 10.33 12.27 -0.75
N SER A 121 11.57 11.97 -1.11
CA SER A 121 12.46 12.97 -1.71
C SER A 121 13.23 12.42 -2.90
N GLY A 122 13.85 13.29 -3.67
CA GLY A 122 14.68 12.96 -4.81
C GLY A 122 15.34 14.20 -5.39
N LEU A 123 16.39 13.96 -6.17
CA LEU A 123 17.14 15.00 -6.87
C LEU A 123 17.03 14.78 -8.37
N ALA A 124 16.86 15.88 -9.12
CA ALA A 124 16.88 15.86 -10.58
C ALA A 124 17.99 16.77 -11.11
N ASP A 125 18.72 16.32 -12.12
CA ASP A 125 19.66 17.20 -12.81
C ASP A 125 18.89 18.32 -13.53
N LEU A 126 19.44 19.55 -13.53
CA LEU A 126 18.80 20.72 -14.16
C LEU A 126 18.45 20.49 -15.65
N LYS A 127 19.24 19.69 -16.36
CA LYS A 127 19.00 19.31 -17.76
C LYS A 127 17.80 18.36 -17.95
N ASN A 128 17.33 17.72 -16.89
CA ASN A 128 16.23 16.75 -16.90
C ASN A 128 14.92 17.34 -16.33
N VAL A 129 14.87 18.65 -16.09
CA VAL A 129 13.71 19.37 -15.55
C VAL A 129 12.62 19.50 -16.61
N GLY A 130 11.35 19.45 -16.21
CA GLY A 130 10.18 19.53 -17.10
C GLY A 130 9.47 18.19 -17.34
N THR A 131 9.98 17.09 -16.79
CA THR A 131 9.28 15.79 -16.76
C THR A 131 8.07 15.78 -15.82
N MET A 132 8.06 16.70 -14.85
CA MET A 132 6.99 16.93 -13.88
C MET A 132 6.63 18.41 -13.83
N PRO A 133 5.40 18.77 -13.45
CA PRO A 133 5.01 20.16 -13.23
C PRO A 133 5.94 20.89 -12.25
N GLU A 134 6.26 22.15 -12.54
CA GLU A 134 7.21 22.95 -11.76
C GLU A 134 6.83 23.07 -10.28
N PHE A 135 5.53 23.14 -9.98
CA PHE A 135 5.02 23.24 -8.61
C PHE A 135 5.23 21.98 -7.75
N LEU A 136 5.72 20.88 -8.34
CA LEU A 136 6.13 19.68 -7.59
C LEU A 136 7.58 19.77 -7.12
N TYR A 137 8.40 20.67 -7.67
CA TYR A 137 9.75 20.88 -7.16
C TYR A 137 9.74 21.91 -6.04
N GLU A 138 10.76 21.83 -5.18
CA GLU A 138 11.07 22.91 -4.26
C GLU A 138 11.51 24.16 -5.04
N PRO A 139 11.34 25.37 -4.45
CA PRO A 139 11.84 26.61 -5.02
C PRO A 139 13.33 26.52 -5.42
N GLU A 140 13.72 27.26 -6.47
CA GLU A 140 15.07 27.15 -7.04
C GLU A 140 16.20 27.50 -6.06
N ASP A 141 15.94 28.39 -5.09
CA ASP A 141 16.90 28.72 -4.03
C ASP A 141 17.15 27.56 -3.05
N LYS A 142 16.37 26.48 -3.13
CA LYS A 142 16.53 25.23 -2.36
C LYS A 142 17.28 24.14 -3.12
N ASN A 143 17.71 24.39 -4.35
CA ASN A 143 18.54 23.46 -5.09
C ASN A 143 19.80 23.08 -4.28
N VAL A 144 20.20 21.82 -4.37
CA VAL A 144 21.40 21.30 -3.69
C VAL A 144 22.37 20.77 -4.74
N ASP A 145 23.63 21.16 -4.66
CA ASP A 145 24.70 20.73 -5.58
C ASP A 145 24.34 20.88 -7.06
N GLY A 146 23.65 21.99 -7.41
CA GLY A 146 23.22 22.26 -8.79
C GLY A 146 22.15 21.29 -9.30
N LYS A 147 21.43 20.59 -8.41
CA LYS A 147 20.30 19.71 -8.73
C LYS A 147 19.02 20.29 -8.18
N ARG A 148 17.91 20.07 -8.90
CA ARG A 148 16.56 20.37 -8.43
C ARG A 148 16.18 19.43 -7.31
N VAL A 149 15.54 19.99 -6.30
CA VAL A 149 15.03 19.23 -5.16
C VAL A 149 13.54 18.96 -5.35
N TRP A 150 13.16 17.70 -5.15
CA TRP A 150 11.78 17.26 -4.97
C TRP A 150 11.69 16.64 -3.60
N THR A 151 10.92 17.24 -2.68
CA THR A 151 10.72 16.74 -1.32
C THR A 151 9.27 16.93 -0.94
N HIS A 152 8.60 15.85 -0.57
CA HIS A 152 7.18 15.85 -0.32
C HIS A 152 6.84 15.19 1.00
N TRP A 153 5.86 15.75 1.68
CA TRP A 153 5.04 15.02 2.63
C TRP A 153 4.02 14.18 1.88
N VAL A 154 3.80 12.95 2.34
CA VAL A 154 2.88 11.99 1.72
C VAL A 154 2.05 11.32 2.81
N TRP A 155 0.74 11.23 2.58
CA TRP A 155 -0.18 10.48 3.43
C TRP A 155 -1.11 9.63 2.57
N CYS A 156 -1.25 8.37 2.97
CA CYS A 156 -2.14 7.41 2.34
C CYS A 156 -2.90 6.61 3.39
N HIS A 157 -3.96 5.94 2.97
CA HIS A 157 -4.43 4.74 3.64
C HIS A 157 -4.08 3.52 2.79
N TYR A 158 -3.88 2.39 3.44
CA TYR A 158 -3.69 1.12 2.77
C TYR A 158 -4.79 0.16 3.22
N ALA A 159 -5.52 -0.39 2.27
CA ALA A 159 -6.50 -1.44 2.48
C ALA A 159 -6.05 -2.69 1.72
N LEU A 160 -5.83 -3.79 2.43
CA LEU A 160 -5.28 -5.02 1.86
C LEU A 160 -6.11 -6.23 2.23
N ASP A 161 -6.22 -7.14 1.27
CA ASP A 161 -6.70 -8.50 1.48
C ASP A 161 -5.53 -9.45 1.49
N PHE A 162 -5.61 -10.43 2.38
CA PHE A 162 -4.60 -11.46 2.55
C PHE A 162 -5.22 -12.83 2.37
N LEU A 163 -4.44 -13.73 1.77
CA LEU A 163 -4.79 -15.12 1.58
C LEU A 163 -3.71 -16.00 2.20
N LYS A 164 -4.12 -17.01 2.97
CA LYS A 164 -3.21 -18.00 3.52
C LYS A 164 -2.88 -19.05 2.45
N GLN A 165 -1.60 -19.22 2.14
CA GLN A 165 -1.12 -20.23 1.18
C GLN A 165 0.02 -21.01 1.82
N ASP A 166 -0.12 -22.34 1.86
CA ASP A 166 0.84 -23.26 2.49
C ASP A 166 1.22 -22.86 3.93
N GLY A 167 0.23 -22.41 4.70
CA GLY A 167 0.42 -21.97 6.10
C GLY A 167 1.06 -20.59 6.26
N GLN A 168 1.30 -19.84 5.18
CA GLN A 168 1.85 -18.48 5.22
C GLN A 168 0.83 -17.46 4.73
N TRP A 169 0.75 -16.31 5.40
CA TRP A 169 -0.04 -15.17 4.93
C TRP A 169 0.65 -14.47 3.76
N LYS A 170 -0.14 -14.12 2.74
CA LYS A 170 0.31 -13.44 1.53
C LYS A 170 -0.64 -12.31 1.15
N ILE A 171 -0.13 -11.25 0.54
CA ILE A 171 -0.91 -10.16 -0.05
C ILE A 171 -1.65 -10.70 -1.27
N TRP A 172 -2.97 -10.50 -1.29
CA TRP A 172 -3.86 -10.93 -2.38
C TRP A 172 -4.41 -9.74 -3.16
N HIS A 173 -5.00 -8.77 -2.47
CA HIS A 173 -5.45 -7.51 -3.05
C HIS A 173 -4.77 -6.34 -2.33
N PHE A 174 -4.39 -5.31 -3.08
CA PHE A 174 -3.66 -4.17 -2.54
C PHE A 174 -4.27 -2.87 -3.01
N ARG A 175 -4.73 -2.07 -2.06
CA ARG A 175 -5.29 -0.76 -2.34
C ARG A 175 -4.57 0.33 -1.58
N CYS A 176 -3.85 1.18 -2.31
CA CYS A 176 -3.34 2.44 -1.81
C CYS A 176 -4.37 3.55 -2.08
N LEU A 177 -4.71 4.29 -1.04
CA LEU A 177 -5.66 5.40 -1.08
C LEU A 177 -4.91 6.66 -0.70
N GLU A 178 -4.40 7.40 -1.69
CA GLU A 178 -3.72 8.65 -1.38
C GLU A 178 -4.69 9.63 -0.71
N VAL A 179 -4.28 10.13 0.46
CA VAL A 179 -5.08 11.06 1.25
C VAL A 179 -4.73 12.48 0.86
N THR A 180 -3.45 12.81 0.94
CA THR A 180 -2.91 14.12 0.58
C THR A 180 -1.40 14.03 0.42
N ARG A 181 -0.84 15.01 -0.28
CA ARG A 181 0.60 15.24 -0.38
C ARG A 181 0.86 16.73 -0.50
N ALA A 182 2.09 17.16 -0.22
CA ALA A 182 2.53 18.53 -0.45
C ALA A 182 4.05 18.60 -0.58
N PRO A 183 4.62 19.53 -1.37
CA PRO A 183 6.02 19.91 -1.28
C PRO A 183 6.36 20.30 0.17
N PHE A 184 7.59 20.08 0.60
CA PHE A 184 8.00 20.33 1.98
C PHE A 184 7.81 21.81 2.37
N SER A 185 8.09 22.73 1.44
CA SER A 185 7.97 24.18 1.67
C SER A 185 6.54 24.73 1.50
N GLU A 186 5.54 23.90 1.18
CA GLU A 186 4.15 24.35 1.02
C GLU A 186 3.18 23.55 1.92
N ASN A 187 2.18 24.21 2.51
CA ASN A 187 1.16 23.50 3.29
C ASN A 187 0.19 22.73 2.39
N TRP A 188 -0.39 21.65 2.91
CA TRP A 188 -1.27 20.77 2.15
C TRP A 188 -2.58 21.42 1.69
N ILE A 189 -3.03 22.51 2.33
CA ILE A 189 -4.28 23.20 1.95
C ILE A 189 -4.08 24.01 0.68
N THR A 190 -3.03 24.84 0.63
CA THR A 190 -2.72 25.65 -0.56
C THR A 190 -2.30 24.76 -1.73
N PHE A 191 -1.55 23.69 -1.44
CA PHE A 191 -1.14 22.73 -2.46
C PHE A 191 -2.33 21.95 -3.02
N ALA A 192 -3.25 21.43 -2.18
CA ALA A 192 -4.43 20.70 -2.65
C ALA A 192 -5.31 21.52 -3.60
N LYS A 193 -5.36 22.85 -3.46
CA LYS A 193 -6.06 23.73 -4.40
C LYS A 193 -5.44 23.75 -5.80
N LYS A 194 -4.12 23.57 -5.91
CA LYS A 194 -3.35 23.54 -7.17
C LYS A 194 -3.27 22.13 -7.77
N ASN A 195 -3.17 21.13 -6.90
CA ASN A 195 -2.79 19.76 -7.23
C ASN A 195 -3.95 18.86 -7.69
N GLN A 196 -5.12 19.43 -8.04
CA GLN A 196 -6.28 18.63 -8.43
C GLN A 196 -6.08 17.84 -9.74
N LEU A 197 -5.04 18.15 -10.51
CA LEU A 197 -4.75 17.53 -11.82
C LEU A 197 -3.44 16.71 -11.84
N ALA A 198 -2.64 16.70 -10.78
CA ALA A 198 -1.28 16.14 -10.85
C ALA A 198 -1.20 14.61 -10.68
N PHE A 199 -2.34 13.93 -10.59
CA PHE A 199 -2.43 12.49 -10.38
C PHE A 199 -2.47 11.66 -11.66
N ASP A 200 -2.32 12.30 -12.83
CA ASP A 200 -2.39 11.60 -14.12
C ASP A 200 -1.03 11.04 -14.60
N LYS A 201 0.05 11.25 -13.83
CA LYS A 201 1.38 10.68 -14.09
C LYS A 201 2.04 10.21 -12.81
N ASP A 202 2.16 8.89 -12.67
CA ASP A 202 2.79 8.30 -11.50
C ASP A 202 4.31 8.27 -11.64
N LEU A 203 4.96 9.29 -11.08
CA LEU A 203 6.39 9.23 -10.86
C LEU A 203 6.67 8.04 -9.94
N ALA A 204 7.44 7.09 -10.45
CA ALA A 204 8.02 6.06 -9.61
C ALA A 204 9.18 6.70 -8.84
N TYR A 205 10.23 7.18 -9.54
CA TYR A 205 11.47 7.68 -8.94
C TYR A 205 12.16 8.69 -9.84
N PHE A 206 13.15 9.41 -9.30
CA PHE A 206 14.24 9.87 -10.14
C PHE A 206 15.27 8.74 -10.21
N GLY A 207 15.71 8.33 -11.39
CA GLY A 207 16.72 7.30 -11.58
C GLY A 207 18.12 7.78 -11.20
N ASN A 208 19.11 6.90 -11.32
CA ASN A 208 20.51 7.20 -10.98
C ASN A 208 21.12 8.36 -11.79
N ASP A 209 20.55 8.65 -12.96
CA ASP A 209 20.93 9.79 -13.81
C ASP A 209 20.06 11.04 -13.56
N GLY A 210 19.28 11.06 -12.49
CA GLY A 210 18.37 12.13 -12.12
C GLY A 210 17.19 12.31 -13.08
N LYS A 211 16.89 11.33 -13.96
CA LYS A 211 15.69 11.37 -14.81
C LYS A 211 14.48 10.81 -14.10
N ALA A 212 13.31 11.39 -14.34
CA ALA A 212 12.06 10.79 -13.90
C ALA A 212 11.84 9.41 -14.55
N VAL A 213 11.62 8.41 -13.70
CA VAL A 213 11.19 7.06 -14.02
C VAL A 213 9.74 6.97 -13.58
N PHE A 214 8.85 6.56 -14.48
CA PHE A 214 7.43 6.41 -14.21
C PHE A 214 7.09 4.96 -13.88
N MET A 215 5.96 4.76 -13.20
CA MET A 215 5.46 3.41 -12.94
C MET A 215 5.13 2.70 -14.27
N PRO A 216 5.19 1.36 -14.31
CA PRO A 216 4.70 0.61 -15.47
C PRO A 216 3.24 0.98 -15.79
N THR A 217 2.83 0.81 -17.05
CA THR A 217 1.45 1.10 -17.43
C THR A 217 0.51 0.07 -16.78
N PRO A 218 -0.54 0.50 -16.06
CA PRO A 218 -1.53 -0.42 -15.52
C PRO A 218 -2.33 -1.14 -16.61
N ASP A 219 -2.85 -2.33 -16.29
CA ASP A 219 -3.60 -3.16 -17.23
C ASP A 219 -5.00 -2.61 -17.52
N ALA A 220 -5.59 -1.94 -16.52
CA ALA A 220 -6.94 -1.40 -16.57
C ALA A 220 -7.06 -0.02 -15.91
N LYS A 221 -8.15 0.68 -16.23
CA LYS A 221 -8.55 1.91 -15.51
C LYS A 221 -9.08 1.56 -14.12
N PRO A 222 -9.03 2.48 -13.15
CA PRO A 222 -9.55 2.21 -11.83
C PRO A 222 -11.07 2.32 -11.81
N ASP A 223 -11.73 1.33 -11.24
CA ASP A 223 -13.19 1.34 -11.04
C ASP A 223 -13.60 2.40 -10.00
N LYS A 224 -12.76 2.60 -8.99
CA LYS A 224 -12.89 3.66 -7.99
C LYS A 224 -11.58 4.41 -7.81
N LYS A 225 -11.67 5.72 -7.63
CA LYS A 225 -10.54 6.58 -7.25
C LYS A 225 -10.60 6.85 -5.75
N ALA A 226 -9.42 6.97 -5.12
CA ALA A 226 -9.33 7.55 -3.79
C ALA A 226 -9.86 8.99 -3.84
N ASP A 227 -10.75 9.34 -2.93
CA ASP A 227 -11.06 10.72 -2.59
C ASP A 227 -9.74 11.32 -2.12
N VAL A 228 -9.19 12.33 -2.81
CA VAL A 228 -7.97 13.04 -2.36
C VAL A 228 -8.44 14.31 -1.65
N TYR A 229 -7.78 14.69 -0.55
CA TYR A 229 -8.10 15.89 0.20
C TYR A 229 -8.22 17.13 -0.70
N GLY A 230 -9.28 17.92 -0.47
CA GLY A 230 -9.51 19.21 -1.10
C GLY A 230 -10.06 20.21 -0.07
N PRO A 231 -9.77 21.51 -0.21
CA PRO A 231 -10.15 22.52 0.77
C PRO A 231 -11.66 22.85 0.78
N ASP A 232 -12.42 22.34 -0.18
CA ASP A 232 -13.81 22.69 -0.46
C ASP A 232 -14.82 21.59 -0.08
N ARG A 233 -14.36 20.47 0.47
CA ARG A 233 -15.23 19.36 0.89
C ARG A 233 -14.70 18.60 2.09
N ALA A 234 -15.60 17.93 2.81
CA ALA A 234 -15.23 16.95 3.82
C ALA A 234 -14.83 15.62 3.15
N ARG A 235 -13.82 14.97 3.73
CA ARG A 235 -13.35 13.65 3.32
C ARG A 235 -14.36 12.56 3.64
N GLN A 236 -14.43 11.56 2.78
CA GLN A 236 -15.15 10.32 3.06
C GLN A 236 -14.18 9.14 3.16
N LEU A 237 -14.66 8.06 3.77
CA LEU A 237 -13.98 6.78 3.77
C LEU A 237 -14.19 6.10 2.41
N ASP A 238 -13.10 5.86 1.67
CA ASP A 238 -13.15 5.37 0.29
C ASP A 238 -13.57 3.89 0.17
N VAL A 239 -13.19 3.10 1.17
CA VAL A 239 -13.47 1.66 1.25
C VAL A 239 -13.93 1.32 2.67
N PRO A 240 -14.90 0.41 2.86
CA PRO A 240 -15.34 0.04 4.19
C PRO A 240 -14.17 -0.48 5.05
N LEU A 241 -14.16 -0.13 6.34
CA LEU A 241 -13.15 -0.67 7.26
C LEU A 241 -13.33 -2.18 7.46
N PRO A 242 -12.26 -2.93 7.79
CA PRO A 242 -12.38 -4.33 8.15
C PRO A 242 -13.41 -4.52 9.28
N ALA A 243 -14.33 -5.45 9.08
CA ALA A 243 -15.34 -5.87 10.03
C ALA A 243 -15.37 -7.40 10.07
N ALA A 244 -15.81 -7.99 11.18
CA ALA A 244 -15.86 -9.44 11.36
C ALA A 244 -16.65 -10.16 10.25
N TYR A 245 -16.11 -11.29 9.79
CA TYR A 245 -16.68 -12.12 8.74
C TYR A 245 -16.21 -13.58 8.90
N GLU A 246 -17.03 -14.56 8.49
CA GLU A 246 -16.67 -15.97 8.63
C GLU A 246 -15.86 -16.49 7.45
N THR A 247 -16.24 -16.12 6.23
CA THR A 247 -15.57 -16.52 4.98
C THR A 247 -15.51 -15.36 4.01
N PHE A 248 -14.53 -15.34 3.11
CA PHE A 248 -14.33 -14.19 2.20
C PHE A 248 -15.54 -13.85 1.33
N SER A 249 -16.40 -14.83 1.02
CA SER A 249 -17.65 -14.59 0.26
C SER A 249 -18.67 -13.70 0.97
N GLU A 250 -18.51 -13.45 2.27
CA GLU A 250 -19.39 -12.59 3.07
C GLU A 250 -18.94 -11.13 3.09
N THR A 251 -17.81 -10.81 2.46
CA THR A 251 -17.23 -9.47 2.44
C THR A 251 -16.89 -9.02 1.02
N HIS A 252 -16.48 -7.76 0.88
CA HIS A 252 -16.06 -7.17 -0.39
C HIS A 252 -14.55 -7.32 -0.55
N GLU A 253 -14.02 -7.30 -1.76
CA GLU A 253 -12.59 -7.14 -2.02
C GLU A 253 -12.16 -5.66 -1.94
N TYR A 254 -10.90 -5.42 -1.60
CA TYR A 254 -10.30 -4.07 -1.58
C TYR A 254 -9.62 -3.66 -2.87
#